data_AF-A0AAD9WGJ9-F1
#
_entry.id   AF-A0AAD9WGJ9-F1
#
_cell.length_a   1.000
_cell.length_b   1.000
_cell.length_c   1.000
_cell.angle_alpha   90.00
_cell.angle_beta   90.00
_cell.angle_gamma   90.00
#
_symmetry.space_group_name_H-M   'P 1'
#
loop_
_entity.id
_entity.type
_entity.pdbx_description
1 polymer ?
#
loop_
_entity_poly.entity_id
_entity_poly.type
_entity_poly.pdbx_seq_one_letter_code
_entity_poly.pdbx_strand_id
1 'polypeptide(L)'
;MGLGPLLSITYKGWPQTDLTSTHSSSFIFLLPNTALYKYTHFYTISLDSKMYISKLSLILSAYSLAVTAHLEDSSPSLQSQETSPNPIRAAYPNDVTGTFNGTLAIVPIDLELARSIIPKEWAINQEAWMSLLPQFSVTKYPLVVRSGVNHDIGKAEPFFGLEDYQSVHIAFPFVDLLGDGFSSFSYVQHRLVASPQGALWDVDSYGTLRVPAKISPTLEAYKTVNQQGGSYSVALHAFTKKFNNFSSPHKETTISYILDHKATDRVTPEELNFLKNVTNQPIFKDGTLCNNQIFLYDTDLSIGDNSPQKVEGKIVLASPLLPGEGDHVKTVSGLTFSAAYRDIHEVPCTQLKGFHFTESSDDAVKAPEAN
;
A
#
# COMPACT_ATOMS: atom_id res chain seq x y z
N MET A 1 -46.46 -27.57 5.72
CA MET A 1 -45.83 -27.04 4.50
C MET A 1 -46.85 -26.12 3.84
N GLY A 2 -46.73 -24.81 4.10
CA GLY A 2 -47.64 -23.79 3.60
C GLY A 2 -46.81 -22.62 3.10
N LEU A 3 -46.94 -22.35 1.80
CA LEU A 3 -46.26 -21.28 1.08
C LEU A 3 -46.82 -19.92 1.50
N GLY A 4 -45.95 -19.02 1.96
CA GLY A 4 -46.27 -17.62 2.22
C GLY A 4 -46.26 -16.77 0.94
N PRO A 5 -46.96 -15.62 0.92
CA PRO A 5 -47.33 -14.93 -0.30
C PRO A 5 -46.24 -14.02 -0.88
N LEU A 6 -46.23 -13.95 -2.22
CA LEU A 6 -45.47 -12.98 -3.02
C LEU A 6 -46.04 -11.56 -2.85
N LEU A 7 -45.17 -10.61 -2.53
CA LEU A 7 -45.46 -9.18 -2.51
C LEU A 7 -45.50 -8.65 -3.96
N SER A 8 -46.65 -8.13 -4.37
CA SER A 8 -46.84 -7.38 -5.62
C SER A 8 -46.79 -5.89 -5.32
N ILE A 9 -45.88 -5.15 -5.96
CA ILE A 9 -45.87 -3.69 -5.92
C ILE A 9 -46.31 -3.16 -7.27
N THR A 10 -47.45 -2.46 -7.26
CA THR A 10 -48.08 -1.78 -8.38
C THR A 10 -47.48 -0.37 -8.50
N TYR A 11 -46.94 -0.01 -9.68
CA TYR A 11 -46.58 1.38 -9.98
C TYR A 11 -47.76 2.08 -10.65
N LYS A 12 -48.24 3.16 -10.02
CA LYS A 12 -49.19 4.13 -10.59
C LYS A 12 -48.47 4.98 -11.65
N GLY A 13 -49.12 5.15 -12.81
CA GLY A 13 -48.62 5.98 -13.90
C GLY A 13 -49.00 7.47 -13.80
N TRP A 14 -48.08 8.30 -14.33
CA TRP A 14 -48.20 9.50 -15.21
C TRP A 14 -49.10 10.69 -14.79
N PRO A 15 -48.64 11.93 -15.10
CA PRO A 15 -48.83 12.53 -16.42
C PRO A 15 -47.49 12.99 -17.03
N GLN A 16 -47.12 12.59 -18.25
CA GLN A 16 -47.53 13.05 -19.58
C GLN A 16 -47.32 14.55 -19.80
N THR A 17 -46.12 14.88 -20.29
CA THR A 17 -45.90 16.01 -21.20
C THR A 17 -45.17 15.48 -22.42
N ASP A 18 -45.88 15.56 -23.54
CA ASP A 18 -45.42 15.16 -24.87
C ASP A 18 -44.16 15.91 -25.28
N LEU A 19 -43.20 15.18 -25.87
CA LEU A 19 -42.48 15.62 -27.06
C LEU A 19 -41.85 14.38 -27.71
N THR A 20 -42.40 14.09 -28.88
CA THR A 20 -42.09 12.98 -29.77
C THR A 20 -40.67 13.04 -30.31
N SER A 21 -39.88 11.98 -30.13
CA SER A 21 -38.90 11.53 -31.13
C SER A 21 -38.37 10.14 -30.74
N THR A 22 -38.74 9.15 -31.53
CA THR A 22 -38.29 7.76 -31.43
C THR A 22 -36.90 7.62 -32.04
N HIS A 23 -35.91 7.23 -31.24
CA HIS A 23 -34.75 6.49 -31.74
C HIS A 23 -34.42 5.34 -30.78
N SER A 24 -34.65 4.12 -31.28
CA SER A 24 -34.22 2.87 -30.65
C SER A 24 -32.72 2.70 -30.82
N SER A 25 -31.97 2.67 -29.72
CA SER A 25 -30.58 2.19 -29.72
C SER A 25 -30.59 0.73 -29.28
N SER A 26 -30.29 -0.18 -30.21
CA SER A 26 -30.05 -1.58 -29.89
C SER A 26 -28.59 -1.77 -29.48
N PHE A 27 -28.35 -2.29 -28.27
CA PHE A 27 -27.05 -2.78 -27.85
C PHE A 27 -26.87 -4.22 -28.35
N ILE A 28 -25.80 -4.50 -29.09
CA ILE A 28 -25.40 -5.87 -29.45
C ILE A 28 -24.29 -6.29 -28.49
N PHE A 29 -24.57 -7.30 -27.66
CA PHE A 29 -23.55 -8.08 -26.95
C PHE A 29 -23.01 -9.15 -27.89
N LEU A 30 -21.69 -9.24 -28.04
CA LEU A 30 -21.02 -10.37 -28.69
C LEU A 30 -20.55 -11.35 -27.61
N LEU A 31 -21.11 -12.55 -27.59
CA LEU A 31 -20.56 -13.73 -26.91
C LEU A 31 -19.89 -14.64 -27.96
N PRO A 32 -18.85 -15.41 -27.59
CA PRO A 32 -18.09 -16.20 -28.54
C PRO A 32 -18.73 -17.56 -28.84
N ASN A 33 -18.47 -18.03 -30.05
CA ASN A 33 -18.71 -19.37 -30.63
C ASN A 33 -20.14 -19.76 -31.01
N THR A 34 -20.39 -19.83 -32.32
CA THR A 34 -20.92 -21.02 -33.04
C THR A 34 -21.04 -20.75 -34.55
N ALA A 35 -21.08 -21.83 -35.34
CA ALA A 35 -20.74 -21.91 -36.75
C ALA A 35 -21.70 -21.23 -37.76
N LEU A 36 -21.11 -20.83 -38.91
CA LEU A 36 -21.63 -20.80 -40.31
C LEU A 36 -23.14 -20.61 -40.54
N TYR A 37 -23.50 -19.48 -41.17
CA TYR A 37 -24.39 -19.48 -42.35
C TYR A 37 -24.03 -18.33 -43.31
N LYS A 38 -23.77 -18.69 -44.58
CA LYS A 38 -23.61 -17.76 -45.72
C LYS A 38 -24.97 -17.13 -46.03
N TYR A 39 -25.02 -15.80 -46.04
CA TYR A 39 -25.97 -15.03 -46.85
C TYR A 39 -25.28 -13.77 -47.36
N THR A 40 -24.85 -13.80 -48.62
CA THR A 40 -24.42 -12.61 -49.36
C THR A 40 -25.66 -11.98 -49.98
N HIS A 41 -26.02 -10.77 -49.55
CA HIS A 41 -26.88 -9.86 -50.32
C HIS A 41 -26.05 -8.64 -50.66
N PHE A 42 -25.69 -8.50 -51.94
CA PHE A 42 -25.12 -7.27 -52.47
C PHE A 42 -26.24 -6.29 -52.75
N TYR A 43 -26.33 -5.23 -51.95
CA TYR A 43 -27.07 -4.02 -52.32
C TYR A 43 -26.08 -3.02 -52.91
N THR A 44 -26.10 -2.87 -54.23
CA THR A 44 -25.44 -1.75 -54.92
C THR A 44 -26.29 -0.50 -54.72
N ILE A 45 -25.88 0.36 -53.80
CA ILE A 45 -26.45 1.71 -53.69
C ILE A 45 -25.61 2.62 -54.59
N SER A 46 -26.19 3.05 -55.70
CA SER A 46 -25.65 4.16 -56.51
C SER A 46 -26.01 5.46 -55.80
N LEU A 47 -25.01 6.18 -55.28
CA LEU A 47 -25.18 7.49 -54.67
C LEU A 47 -24.44 8.55 -55.49
N ASP A 48 -25.23 9.48 -56.04
CA ASP A 48 -24.76 10.66 -56.75
C ASP A 48 -23.83 11.49 -55.85
N SER A 49 -22.58 11.61 -56.28
CA SER A 49 -21.42 11.71 -55.39
C SER A 49 -20.98 13.14 -55.07
N LYS A 50 -21.80 14.17 -55.29
CA LYS A 50 -21.31 15.56 -55.25
C LYS A 50 -21.89 16.47 -54.16
N MET A 51 -22.99 16.11 -53.50
CA MET A 51 -23.64 17.02 -52.53
C MET A 51 -23.67 16.54 -51.08
N TYR A 52 -23.32 15.28 -50.81
CA TYR A 52 -23.31 14.73 -49.44
C TYR A 52 -21.93 14.77 -48.75
N ILE A 53 -20.85 14.96 -49.51
CA ILE A 53 -19.48 14.99 -48.97
C ILE A 53 -19.27 16.21 -48.06
N SER A 54 -19.88 17.36 -48.38
CA SER A 54 -19.75 18.60 -47.59
C SER A 54 -20.41 18.50 -46.20
N LYS A 55 -21.56 17.82 -46.07
CA LYS A 55 -22.25 17.67 -44.79
C LYS A 55 -21.65 16.57 -43.91
N LEU A 56 -21.07 15.51 -44.51
CA LEU A 56 -20.35 14.47 -43.77
C LEU A 56 -19.04 15.01 -43.15
N SER A 57 -18.31 15.87 -43.89
CA SER A 57 -17.08 16.47 -43.38
C SER A 57 -17.29 17.41 -42.19
N LEU A 58 -18.42 18.11 -42.12
CA LEU A 58 -18.76 19.00 -40.99
C LEU A 58 -19.17 18.22 -39.72
N ILE A 59 -19.79 17.04 -39.88
CA ILE A 59 -20.15 16.17 -38.74
C ILE A 59 -18.90 15.46 -38.20
N LEU A 60 -17.99 15.02 -39.08
CA LEU A 60 -16.70 14.44 -38.69
C LEU A 60 -15.78 15.47 -38.03
N SER A 61 -15.76 16.73 -38.47
CA SER A 61 -14.96 17.78 -37.81
C SER A 61 -15.52 18.19 -36.45
N ALA A 62 -16.86 18.21 -36.29
CA ALA A 62 -17.49 18.45 -35.00
C ALA A 62 -17.28 17.28 -34.02
N TYR A 63 -17.26 16.04 -34.49
CA TYR A 63 -16.85 14.88 -33.68
C TYR A 63 -15.38 14.93 -33.30
N SER A 64 -14.47 15.33 -34.20
CA SER A 64 -13.05 15.48 -33.87
C SER A 64 -12.79 16.59 -32.85
N LEU A 65 -13.57 17.68 -32.85
CA LEU A 65 -13.51 18.70 -31.78
C LEU A 65 -14.14 18.23 -30.46
N ALA A 66 -15.21 17.43 -30.49
CA ALA A 66 -15.81 16.86 -29.28
C ALA A 66 -14.95 15.73 -28.66
N VAL A 67 -14.22 14.98 -29.48
CA VAL A 67 -13.27 13.94 -29.03
C VAL A 67 -11.96 14.55 -28.52
N THR A 68 -11.53 15.71 -29.03
CA THR A 68 -10.36 16.44 -28.47
C THR A 68 -10.71 17.26 -27.22
N ALA A 69 -11.97 17.67 -27.03
CA ALA A 69 -12.43 18.31 -25.79
C ALA A 69 -12.71 17.31 -24.64
N HIS A 70 -12.64 16.01 -24.92
CA HIS A 70 -12.66 14.93 -23.92
C HIS A 70 -11.27 14.33 -23.65
N LEU A 71 -10.20 14.93 -24.15
CA LEU A 71 -8.90 14.77 -23.50
C LEU A 71 -9.03 15.37 -22.11
N GLU A 72 -9.23 14.45 -21.18
CA GLU A 72 -9.27 14.60 -19.75
C GLU A 72 -8.54 15.85 -19.31
N ASP A 73 -9.22 16.68 -18.52
CA ASP A 73 -8.60 17.54 -17.53
C ASP A 73 -7.87 16.61 -16.54
N SER A 74 -6.79 15.98 -17.00
CA SER A 74 -5.91 15.14 -16.21
C SER A 74 -5.12 16.13 -15.36
N SER A 75 -5.72 16.54 -14.24
CA SER A 75 -4.96 17.14 -13.15
C SER A 75 -3.72 16.26 -12.95
N PRO A 76 -2.49 16.80 -12.99
CA PRO A 76 -1.30 15.99 -12.87
C PRO A 76 -1.42 15.11 -11.64
N SER A 77 -1.13 13.82 -11.78
CA SER A 77 -1.16 12.89 -10.66
C SER A 77 -0.34 13.50 -9.52
N LEU A 78 -0.92 13.56 -8.32
CA LEU A 78 -0.20 14.09 -7.17
C LEU A 78 0.99 13.15 -6.93
N GLN A 79 2.20 13.70 -6.99
CA GLN A 79 3.45 12.98 -6.76
C GLN A 79 4.12 13.51 -5.50
N SER A 80 4.86 12.65 -4.83
CA SER A 80 5.71 13.04 -3.70
C SER A 80 6.81 14.00 -4.16
N GLN A 81 7.12 15.00 -3.33
CA GLN A 81 8.25 15.92 -3.57
C GLN A 81 9.56 15.43 -2.94
N GLU A 82 9.48 14.42 -2.09
CA GLU A 82 10.61 13.92 -1.29
C GLU A 82 11.24 12.65 -1.89
N THR A 83 10.82 12.21 -3.06
CA THR A 83 11.19 10.90 -3.62
C THR A 83 12.22 11.00 -4.75
N SER A 84 13.01 9.94 -4.88
CA SER A 84 14.01 9.76 -5.92
C SER A 84 13.62 8.57 -6.81
N PRO A 85 14.06 8.55 -8.09
CA PRO A 85 13.81 7.44 -8.99
C PRO A 85 14.31 6.10 -8.44
N ASN A 86 13.67 5.01 -8.86
CA ASN A 86 14.01 3.66 -8.48
C ASN A 86 15.35 3.22 -9.14
N PRO A 87 16.43 3.05 -8.36
CA PRO A 87 17.75 2.77 -8.91
C PRO A 87 17.92 1.29 -9.34
N ILE A 88 16.98 0.40 -8.98
CA ILE A 88 17.14 -1.05 -9.17
C ILE A 88 16.19 -1.65 -10.20
N ARG A 89 15.26 -0.89 -10.78
CA ARG A 89 14.27 -1.41 -11.76
C ARG A 89 14.93 -2.17 -12.91
N ALA A 90 16.03 -1.64 -13.45
CA ALA A 90 16.75 -2.27 -14.56
C ALA A 90 17.49 -3.56 -14.15
N ALA A 91 17.91 -3.66 -12.89
CA ALA A 91 18.58 -4.86 -12.37
C ALA A 91 17.60 -6.02 -12.13
N TYR A 92 16.32 -5.70 -11.93
CA TYR A 92 15.26 -6.66 -11.60
C TYR A 92 14.06 -6.51 -12.54
N PRO A 93 14.25 -6.77 -13.84
CA PRO A 93 13.26 -6.40 -14.85
C PRO A 93 11.90 -7.12 -14.67
N ASN A 94 11.90 -8.33 -14.12
CA ASN A 94 10.71 -9.17 -13.96
C ASN A 94 10.01 -9.03 -12.59
N ASP A 95 10.65 -8.33 -11.64
CA ASP A 95 10.14 -8.17 -10.28
C ASP A 95 9.44 -6.82 -10.12
N VAL A 96 8.49 -6.77 -9.18
CA VAL A 96 8.00 -5.47 -8.71
C VAL A 96 9.11 -4.83 -7.88
N THR A 97 9.51 -3.64 -8.26
CA THR A 97 10.50 -2.84 -7.52
C THR A 97 9.94 -1.45 -7.27
N GLY A 98 10.41 -0.79 -6.22
CA GLY A 98 10.04 0.59 -5.93
C GLY A 98 11.02 1.25 -4.98
N THR A 99 10.70 2.47 -4.58
CA THR A 99 11.38 3.19 -3.50
C THR A 99 10.40 3.46 -2.37
N PHE A 100 10.92 3.48 -1.15
CA PHE A 100 10.15 3.81 0.03
C PHE A 100 10.88 4.86 0.84
N ASN A 101 10.18 5.94 1.15
CA ASN A 101 10.65 6.99 2.03
C ASN A 101 9.76 6.97 3.25
N GLY A 102 10.33 6.80 4.44
CA GLY A 102 9.49 6.63 5.61
C GLY A 102 10.18 6.69 6.94
N THR A 103 9.36 6.44 7.95
CA THR A 103 9.73 6.42 9.35
C THR A 103 9.38 5.04 9.91
N LEU A 104 10.32 4.45 10.64
CA LEU A 104 10.14 3.27 11.44
C LEU A 104 10.15 3.67 12.91
N ALA A 105 9.08 3.39 13.65
CA ALA A 105 8.99 3.60 15.08
C ALA A 105 8.90 2.26 15.82
N ILE A 106 9.69 2.13 16.89
CA ILE A 106 9.68 0.98 17.79
C ILE A 106 8.78 1.31 18.96
N VAL A 107 7.64 0.63 19.04
CA VAL A 107 6.61 0.85 20.05
C VAL A 107 6.69 -0.24 21.12
N PRO A 108 7.19 0.07 22.33
CA PRO A 108 7.23 -0.92 23.40
C PRO A 108 5.82 -1.20 23.92
N ILE A 109 5.29 -2.38 23.62
CA ILE A 109 4.03 -2.89 24.18
C ILE A 109 4.32 -4.02 25.16
N ASP A 110 3.38 -4.32 26.07
CA ASP A 110 3.52 -5.49 26.95
C ASP A 110 3.58 -6.76 26.10
N LEU A 111 4.49 -7.68 26.44
CA LEU A 111 4.61 -8.96 25.73
C LEU A 111 3.30 -9.76 25.78
N GLU A 112 2.57 -9.67 26.89
CA GLU A 112 1.23 -10.26 27.04
C GLU A 112 0.22 -9.66 26.04
N LEU A 113 0.27 -8.34 25.81
CA LEU A 113 -0.59 -7.68 24.82
C LEU A 113 -0.25 -8.17 23.41
N ALA A 114 1.03 -8.22 23.04
CA ALA A 114 1.45 -8.78 21.74
C ALA A 114 0.93 -10.22 21.59
N ARG A 115 1.04 -11.02 22.66
CA ARG A 115 0.61 -12.41 22.66
C ARG A 115 -0.90 -12.57 22.48
N SER A 116 -1.70 -11.63 22.99
CA SER A 116 -3.15 -11.62 22.81
C SER A 116 -3.59 -11.29 21.37
N ILE A 117 -2.73 -10.64 20.59
CA ILE A 117 -3.02 -10.20 19.21
C ILE A 117 -2.51 -11.23 18.18
N ILE A 118 -1.27 -11.71 18.35
CA ILE A 118 -0.68 -12.70 17.45
C ILE A 118 -1.39 -14.05 17.70
N PRO A 119 -1.88 -14.75 16.66
CA PRO A 119 -2.51 -16.06 16.80
C PRO A 119 -1.68 -17.06 17.61
N LYS A 120 -2.35 -17.81 18.49
CA LYS A 120 -1.74 -18.64 19.54
C LYS A 120 -0.95 -19.83 19.01
N GLU A 121 -1.22 -20.24 17.78
CA GLU A 121 -0.52 -21.30 17.07
C GLU A 121 0.91 -20.94 16.70
N TRP A 122 1.26 -19.65 16.64
CA TRP A 122 2.59 -19.19 16.30
C TRP A 122 3.32 -18.67 17.52
N ALA A 123 4.54 -19.17 17.74
CA ALA A 123 5.39 -18.71 18.82
C ALA A 123 5.95 -17.31 18.52
N ILE A 124 6.51 -16.69 19.55
CA ILE A 124 7.21 -15.41 19.44
C ILE A 124 8.68 -15.68 19.77
N ASN A 125 9.60 -15.34 18.87
CA ASN A 125 11.02 -15.56 19.02
C ASN A 125 11.68 -14.42 19.82
N GLN A 126 11.58 -14.53 21.15
CA GLN A 126 12.09 -13.53 22.09
C GLN A 126 13.59 -13.33 22.04
N GLU A 127 14.34 -14.41 21.81
CA GLU A 127 15.79 -14.35 21.70
C GLU A 127 16.24 -13.52 20.49
N ALA A 128 15.49 -13.58 19.38
CA ALA A 128 15.84 -12.86 18.16
C ALA A 128 15.90 -11.34 18.37
N TRP A 129 14.86 -10.70 18.93
CA TRP A 129 14.92 -9.25 19.13
C TRP A 129 15.80 -8.84 20.29
N MET A 130 15.97 -9.68 21.31
CA MET A 130 16.90 -9.40 22.40
C MET A 130 18.35 -9.37 21.93
N SER A 131 18.69 -10.17 20.92
CA SER A 131 20.02 -10.12 20.30
C SER A 131 20.27 -8.81 19.54
N LEU A 132 19.23 -8.22 18.94
CA LEU A 132 19.31 -6.97 18.18
C LEU A 132 19.14 -5.72 19.04
N LEU A 133 18.37 -5.82 20.13
CA LEU A 133 18.09 -4.75 21.08
C LEU A 133 18.41 -5.23 22.50
N PRO A 134 19.70 -5.38 22.87
CA PRO A 134 20.09 -5.97 24.15
C PRO A 134 19.66 -5.15 25.38
N GLN A 135 19.37 -3.85 25.18
CA GLN A 135 18.86 -2.97 26.24
C GLN A 135 17.32 -2.90 26.28
N PHE A 136 16.62 -3.62 25.39
CA PHE A 136 15.17 -3.64 25.37
C PHE A 136 14.63 -4.44 26.55
N SER A 137 13.50 -4.01 27.10
CA SER A 137 12.91 -4.65 28.27
C SER A 137 12.44 -6.07 27.95
N VAL A 138 12.78 -7.02 28.83
CA VAL A 138 12.38 -8.44 28.71
C VAL A 138 10.87 -8.67 28.85
N THR A 139 10.14 -7.71 29.41
CA THR A 139 8.68 -7.78 29.55
C THR A 139 7.95 -7.04 28.42
N LYS A 140 8.70 -6.43 27.50
CA LYS A 140 8.16 -5.67 26.37
C LYS A 140 8.43 -6.40 25.06
N TYR A 141 7.53 -6.14 24.12
CA TYR A 141 7.61 -6.60 22.75
C TYR A 141 7.79 -5.38 21.82
N PRO A 142 8.72 -5.44 20.85
CA PRO A 142 8.98 -4.34 19.92
C PRO A 142 7.98 -4.35 18.77
N LEU A 143 6.78 -3.81 18.98
CA LEU A 143 5.85 -3.54 17.88
C LEU A 143 6.50 -2.53 16.93
N VAL A 144 6.46 -2.79 15.63
CA VAL A 144 7.04 -1.91 14.62
C VAL A 144 5.94 -1.20 13.86
N VAL A 145 5.99 0.13 13.85
CA VAL A 145 5.17 0.96 12.96
C VAL A 145 6.08 1.50 11.86
N ARG A 146 5.82 1.11 10.62
CA ARG A 146 6.52 1.65 9.44
C ARG A 146 5.52 2.43 8.60
N SER A 147 5.76 3.72 8.42
CA SER A 147 4.91 4.57 7.59
C SER A 147 5.71 5.42 6.64
N GLY A 148 5.16 5.65 5.46
CA GLY A 148 5.89 6.36 4.43
C GLY A 148 5.19 6.35 3.08
N VAL A 149 5.90 6.86 2.08
CA VAL A 149 5.50 6.95 0.69
C VAL A 149 6.19 5.83 -0.07
N ASN A 150 5.41 5.09 -0.85
CA ASN A 150 5.91 4.18 -1.87
C ASN A 150 5.89 4.94 -3.20
N HIS A 151 7.00 4.90 -3.93
CA HIS A 151 7.21 5.68 -5.16
C HIS A 151 7.91 4.84 -6.24
N ASP A 152 7.72 5.25 -7.49
CA ASP A 152 8.30 4.64 -8.69
C ASP A 152 8.23 3.10 -8.66
N ILE A 153 7.03 2.62 -8.35
CA ILE A 153 6.75 1.19 -8.16
C ILE A 153 6.40 0.60 -9.51
N GLY A 154 7.02 -0.52 -9.88
CA GLY A 154 6.73 -1.14 -11.14
C GLY A 154 7.66 -2.29 -11.53
N LYS A 155 7.37 -2.85 -12.69
CA LYS A 155 8.20 -3.84 -13.40
C LYS A 155 8.72 -3.22 -14.69
N ALA A 156 9.92 -3.62 -15.11
CA ALA A 156 10.39 -3.25 -16.44
C ALA A 156 9.75 -4.12 -17.52
N GLU A 157 9.60 -5.43 -17.25
CA GLU A 157 9.19 -6.43 -18.24
C GLU A 157 8.19 -7.45 -17.63
N PRO A 158 6.94 -7.50 -18.13
CA PRO A 158 6.29 -6.46 -18.94
C PRO A 158 6.19 -5.15 -18.14
N PHE A 159 6.18 -4.00 -18.84
CA PHE A 159 6.05 -2.71 -18.18
C PHE A 159 4.75 -2.64 -17.38
N PHE A 160 4.90 -2.36 -16.09
CA PHE A 160 3.82 -2.13 -15.13
C PHE A 160 4.29 -1.04 -14.18
N GLY A 161 3.40 -0.12 -13.80
CA GLY A 161 3.71 0.96 -12.88
C GLY A 161 2.51 1.32 -12.02
N LEU A 162 2.77 1.61 -10.75
CA LEU A 162 1.78 2.17 -9.83
C LEU A 162 2.11 3.63 -9.53
N GLU A 163 1.06 4.40 -9.28
CA GLU A 163 1.19 5.75 -8.75
C GLU A 163 1.68 5.75 -7.30
N ASP A 164 2.20 6.89 -6.88
CA ASP A 164 2.63 7.11 -5.50
C ASP A 164 1.47 6.90 -4.52
N TYR A 165 1.75 6.18 -3.45
CA TYR A 165 0.79 5.99 -2.36
C TYR A 165 1.49 5.96 -1.01
N GLN A 166 0.75 6.37 0.02
CA GLN A 166 1.21 6.28 1.40
C GLN A 166 0.66 5.05 2.09
N SER A 167 1.47 4.46 2.95
CA SER A 167 1.07 3.30 3.75
C SER A 167 1.56 3.42 5.19
N VAL A 168 0.82 2.79 6.09
CA VAL A 168 1.21 2.54 7.48
C VAL A 168 1.09 1.05 7.74
N HIS A 169 2.21 0.42 8.09
CA HIS A 169 2.31 -0.98 8.47
C HIS A 169 2.43 -1.05 9.99
N ILE A 170 1.50 -1.77 10.61
CA ILE A 170 1.54 -2.10 12.05
C ILE A 170 1.94 -3.58 12.12
N ALA A 171 3.23 -3.81 12.34
CA ALA A 171 3.85 -5.11 12.25
C ALA A 171 4.25 -5.65 13.61
N PHE A 172 3.96 -6.93 13.81
CA PHE A 172 4.40 -7.74 14.93
C PHE A 172 5.57 -8.63 14.44
N PRO A 173 6.83 -8.16 14.53
CA PRO A 173 8.00 -8.90 14.06
C PRO A 173 8.39 -10.09 14.96
N PHE A 174 9.33 -10.91 14.52
CA PHE A 174 9.87 -12.03 15.30
C PHE A 174 8.82 -13.09 15.66
N VAL A 175 7.83 -13.31 14.79
CA VAL A 175 6.90 -14.42 14.92
C VAL A 175 7.53 -15.67 14.31
N ASP A 176 7.58 -16.74 15.08
CA ASP A 176 8.01 -18.06 14.62
C ASP A 176 6.80 -18.78 14.01
N LEU A 177 6.52 -18.42 12.76
CA LEU A 177 5.44 -19.00 11.96
C LEU A 177 5.67 -20.49 11.69
N LEU A 178 6.92 -20.90 11.48
CA LEU A 178 7.27 -22.26 11.05
C LEU A 178 7.55 -23.22 12.22
N GLY A 179 7.62 -22.70 13.45
CA GLY A 179 7.91 -23.48 14.64
C GLY A 179 9.35 -24.00 14.69
N ASP A 180 10.28 -23.31 14.04
CA ASP A 180 11.69 -23.74 13.93
C ASP A 180 12.63 -23.00 14.90
N GLY A 181 12.10 -22.04 15.66
CA GLY A 181 12.85 -21.26 16.66
C GLY A 181 13.86 -20.26 16.07
N PHE A 182 13.90 -20.08 14.75
CA PHE A 182 14.96 -19.31 14.09
C PHE A 182 14.44 -18.37 13.01
N SER A 183 13.53 -18.83 12.14
CA SER A 183 12.95 -18.04 11.06
C SER A 183 11.99 -16.99 11.62
N SER A 184 12.28 -15.71 11.41
CA SER A 184 11.45 -14.61 11.93
C SER A 184 10.56 -14.03 10.85
N PHE A 185 9.26 -14.01 11.12
CA PHE A 185 8.24 -13.42 10.26
C PHE A 185 7.55 -12.24 10.95
N SER A 186 6.96 -11.35 10.15
CA SER A 186 6.16 -10.23 10.64
C SER A 186 4.68 -10.49 10.44
N TYR A 187 3.95 -10.69 11.55
CA TYR A 187 2.50 -10.77 11.51
C TYR A 187 1.91 -9.36 11.34
N VAL A 188 1.10 -9.16 10.30
CA VAL A 188 0.46 -7.87 10.00
C VAL A 188 -1.04 -8.07 9.81
N GLN A 189 -1.83 -7.62 10.79
CA GLN A 189 -3.29 -7.70 10.69
C GLN A 189 -3.88 -6.58 9.82
N HIS A 190 -3.32 -5.37 9.96
CA HIS A 190 -3.84 -4.15 9.36
C HIS A 190 -2.74 -3.38 8.65
N ARG A 191 -3.03 -2.95 7.42
CA ARG A 191 -2.20 -2.00 6.68
C ARG A 191 -3.07 -0.83 6.26
N LEU A 192 -2.76 0.36 6.77
CA LEU A 192 -3.47 1.57 6.37
C LEU A 192 -2.89 2.04 5.05
N VAL A 193 -3.74 2.40 4.09
CA VAL A 193 -3.26 2.84 2.77
C VAL A 193 -4.06 4.04 2.28
N ALA A 194 -3.35 5.04 1.76
CA ALA A 194 -3.91 6.22 1.14
C ALA A 194 -3.27 6.41 -0.25
N SER A 195 -4.10 6.47 -1.28
CA SER A 195 -3.70 6.89 -2.64
C SER A 195 -4.56 8.09 -3.02
N PRO A 196 -3.98 9.15 -3.60
CA PRO A 196 -4.73 10.32 -4.06
C PRO A 196 -5.83 9.97 -5.08
N GLN A 197 -5.65 8.91 -5.86
CA GLN A 197 -6.51 8.48 -6.96
C GLN A 197 -7.44 7.32 -6.56
N GLY A 198 -7.27 6.75 -5.36
CA GLY A 198 -8.19 5.76 -4.77
C GLY A 198 -8.16 4.36 -5.38
N ALA A 199 -7.47 4.14 -6.49
CA ALA A 199 -7.33 2.84 -7.15
C ALA A 199 -6.03 2.15 -6.72
N LEU A 200 -6.12 1.19 -5.79
CA LEU A 200 -4.99 0.39 -5.32
C LEU A 200 -5.29 -1.12 -5.43
N TRP A 201 -5.96 -1.52 -6.51
CA TRP A 201 -6.44 -2.88 -6.72
C TRP A 201 -5.30 -3.91 -6.76
N ASP A 202 -4.12 -3.53 -7.27
CA ASP A 202 -2.91 -4.37 -7.25
C ASP A 202 -2.28 -4.55 -5.86
N VAL A 203 -2.66 -3.72 -4.89
CA VAL A 203 -2.13 -3.74 -3.53
C VAL A 203 -2.94 -4.69 -2.62
N ASP A 204 -3.99 -5.32 -3.15
CA ASP A 204 -4.84 -6.26 -2.42
C ASP A 204 -4.24 -7.70 -2.35
N SER A 205 -3.15 -7.99 -3.08
CA SER A 205 -2.43 -9.29 -3.04
C SER A 205 -1.73 -9.61 -1.71
N TYR A 206 -1.51 -8.61 -0.86
CA TYR A 206 -0.62 -8.73 0.31
C TYR A 206 -1.20 -9.52 1.48
N GLY A 207 -2.37 -10.17 1.37
CA GLY A 207 -3.02 -10.94 2.44
C GLY A 207 -3.45 -10.12 3.67
N THR A 208 -2.85 -8.96 3.93
CA THR A 208 -3.16 -8.01 5.00
C THR A 208 -4.52 -7.32 4.72
N LEU A 209 -5.34 -7.10 5.76
CA LEU A 209 -6.57 -6.32 5.58
C LEU A 209 -6.18 -4.87 5.31
N ARG A 210 -6.23 -4.46 4.04
CA ARG A 210 -6.11 -3.05 3.65
C ARG A 210 -7.23 -2.28 4.33
N VAL A 211 -6.85 -1.25 5.07
CA VAL A 211 -7.78 -0.30 5.66
C VAL A 211 -7.57 1.04 4.94
N PRO A 212 -8.51 1.43 4.05
CA PRO A 212 -8.43 2.73 3.40
C PRO A 212 -8.35 3.86 4.43
N ALA A 213 -7.34 4.71 4.28
CA ALA A 213 -7.05 5.81 5.19
C ALA A 213 -6.94 7.14 4.44
N LYS A 214 -7.10 8.22 5.19
CA LYS A 214 -6.56 9.54 4.82
C LYS A 214 -5.29 9.73 5.63
N ILE A 215 -4.17 9.98 4.96
CA ILE A 215 -2.88 10.21 5.61
C ILE A 215 -2.47 11.65 5.34
N SER A 216 -2.01 12.34 6.38
CA SER A 216 -1.42 13.66 6.29
C SER A 216 -0.08 13.66 7.02
N PRO A 217 0.92 14.39 6.50
CA PRO A 217 0.89 15.15 5.25
C PRO A 217 0.81 14.23 4.01
N THR A 218 0.00 14.63 3.02
CA THR A 218 -0.31 13.81 1.84
C THR A 218 0.91 13.67 0.96
N LEU A 219 1.31 12.43 0.67
CA LEU A 219 2.49 12.04 -0.11
C LEU A 219 3.82 12.66 0.37
N GLU A 220 3.92 13.04 1.64
CA GLU A 220 5.19 13.52 2.20
C GLU A 220 5.54 12.66 3.42
N ALA A 221 6.70 12.01 3.38
CA ALA A 221 7.20 11.13 4.43
C ALA A 221 7.94 11.89 5.53
N TYR A 222 8.54 13.03 5.20
CA TYR A 222 9.46 13.80 6.04
C TYR A 222 9.03 15.22 6.26
N LYS A 223 7.89 15.65 5.70
CA LYS A 223 7.43 17.04 5.83
C LYS A 223 7.50 17.49 7.27
N THR A 224 8.32 18.50 7.44
CA THR A 224 8.80 18.92 8.74
C THR A 224 7.79 19.82 9.42
N VAL A 225 7.58 19.58 10.71
CA VAL A 225 7.00 20.59 11.59
C VAL A 225 8.18 21.35 12.18
N ASN A 226 8.41 22.57 11.68
CA ASN A 226 9.53 23.39 12.13
C ASN A 226 9.43 23.66 13.64
N GLN A 227 10.49 23.31 14.37
CA GLN A 227 10.64 23.72 15.77
C GLN A 227 11.57 24.92 15.87
N GLN A 228 11.44 25.70 16.96
CA GLN A 228 12.38 26.79 17.23
C GLN A 228 13.80 26.22 17.41
N GLY A 229 14.80 26.82 16.75
CA GLY A 229 16.21 26.46 16.90
C GLY A 229 16.80 25.55 15.83
N GLY A 230 16.14 25.35 14.69
CA GLY A 230 16.67 24.57 13.56
C GLY A 230 16.54 23.05 13.69
N SER A 231 15.84 22.59 14.73
CA SER A 231 15.35 21.21 14.82
C SER A 231 14.06 21.05 14.00
N TYR A 232 13.84 19.85 13.49
CA TYR A 232 12.63 19.49 12.78
C TYR A 232 12.03 18.21 13.35
N SER A 233 10.71 18.09 13.25
CA SER A 233 10.00 16.84 13.57
C SER A 233 9.38 16.26 12.31
N VAL A 234 9.40 14.94 12.19
CA VAL A 234 8.55 14.22 11.25
C VAL A 234 7.20 13.95 11.90
N ALA A 235 6.12 14.17 11.17
CA ALA A 235 4.78 13.99 11.68
C ALA A 235 3.94 13.16 10.71
N LEU A 236 3.05 12.36 11.27
CA LEU A 236 2.05 11.62 10.52
C LEU A 236 0.75 11.65 11.30
N HIS A 237 -0.36 11.81 10.57
CA HIS A 237 -1.70 11.61 11.05
C HIS A 237 -2.46 10.79 10.02
N ALA A 238 -2.97 9.63 10.44
CA ALA A 238 -3.84 8.82 9.62
C ALA A 238 -5.20 8.62 10.27
N PHE A 239 -6.23 8.75 9.44
CA PHE A 239 -7.63 8.55 9.81
C PHE A 239 -8.27 7.48 8.93
N THR A 240 -9.03 6.60 9.56
CA THR A 240 -9.81 5.56 8.90
C THR A 240 -11.28 5.63 9.34
N LYS A 241 -12.19 5.74 8.38
CA LYS A 241 -13.63 5.89 8.67
C LYS A 241 -14.20 4.59 9.22
N LYS A 242 -14.90 4.65 10.38
CA LYS A 242 -15.60 3.52 11.03
C LYS A 242 -14.70 2.33 11.45
N PHE A 243 -13.39 2.50 11.47
CA PHE A 243 -12.45 1.46 11.94
C PHE A 243 -12.25 1.53 13.45
N ASN A 244 -12.10 2.74 13.98
CA ASN A 244 -11.85 2.95 15.40
C ASN A 244 -13.10 2.59 16.21
N ASN A 245 -12.93 1.75 17.23
CA ASN A 245 -14.02 1.28 18.08
C ASN A 245 -14.02 1.90 19.50
N PHE A 246 -13.09 2.82 19.77
CA PHE A 246 -12.97 3.49 21.06
C PHE A 246 -13.41 4.97 21.01
N SER A 247 -14.01 5.46 22.11
CA SER A 247 -14.32 6.88 22.31
C SER A 247 -13.12 7.62 22.91
N SER A 248 -12.12 7.94 22.09
CA SER A 248 -11.01 8.83 22.48
C SER A 248 -11.40 10.31 22.28
N PRO A 249 -10.81 11.28 23.00
CA PRO A 249 -10.84 12.69 22.57
C PRO A 249 -10.27 12.91 21.16
N HIS A 250 -9.51 11.95 20.63
CA HIS A 250 -8.99 11.89 19.26
C HIS A 250 -9.86 11.02 18.33
N LYS A 251 -11.20 11.16 18.36
CA LYS A 251 -12.14 10.28 17.60
C LYS A 251 -11.82 10.12 16.11
N GLU A 252 -11.12 11.08 15.53
CA GLU A 252 -10.71 11.10 14.12
C GLU A 252 -9.25 10.70 13.88
N THR A 253 -8.56 10.12 14.86
CA THR A 253 -7.16 9.66 14.71
C THR A 253 -7.10 8.16 14.89
N THR A 254 -6.64 7.45 13.86
CA THR A 254 -6.34 6.01 13.93
C THR A 254 -4.91 5.79 14.40
N ILE A 255 -4.00 6.56 13.82
CA ILE A 255 -2.60 6.63 14.22
C ILE A 255 -2.10 8.04 14.03
N SER A 256 -1.26 8.51 14.95
CA SER A 256 -0.50 9.73 14.74
C SER A 256 0.81 9.72 15.49
N TYR A 257 1.84 10.36 14.94
CA TYR A 257 3.06 10.64 15.68
C TYR A 257 3.60 12.03 15.37
N ILE A 258 4.40 12.53 16.29
CA ILE A 258 5.35 13.63 16.09
C ILE A 258 6.66 13.16 16.70
N LEU A 259 7.69 13.01 15.87
CA LEU A 259 9.00 12.50 16.27
C LEU A 259 10.07 13.53 15.91
N ASP A 260 10.83 13.95 16.90
CA ASP A 260 11.88 14.94 16.79
C ASP A 260 13.14 14.31 16.21
N HIS A 261 13.70 14.95 15.19
CA HIS A 261 14.97 14.55 14.61
C HIS A 261 16.13 14.84 15.56
N LYS A 262 17.00 13.84 15.75
CA LYS A 262 18.20 13.94 16.58
C LYS A 262 19.43 14.11 15.70
N ALA A 263 19.57 15.28 15.09
CA ALA A 263 20.62 15.56 14.10
C ALA A 263 22.06 15.29 14.57
N THR A 264 22.30 15.34 15.88
CA THR A 264 23.62 15.06 16.47
C THR A 264 23.92 13.57 16.63
N ASP A 265 22.89 12.72 16.60
CA ASP A 265 22.99 11.33 17.01
C ASP A 265 23.06 10.45 15.77
N ARG A 266 24.27 9.93 15.49
CA ARG A 266 24.48 8.99 14.40
C ARG A 266 23.81 7.65 14.71
N VAL A 267 23.16 7.07 13.70
CA VAL A 267 22.65 5.70 13.76
C VAL A 267 23.82 4.74 13.97
N THR A 268 23.70 3.88 14.98
CA THR A 268 24.72 2.87 15.27
C THR A 268 24.57 1.67 14.34
N PRO A 269 25.62 0.84 14.16
CA PRO A 269 25.51 -0.40 13.41
C PRO A 269 24.40 -1.33 13.93
N GLU A 270 24.18 -1.40 15.24
CA GLU A 270 23.14 -2.23 15.86
C GLU A 270 21.74 -1.73 15.51
N GLU A 271 21.51 -0.41 15.55
CA GLU A 271 20.23 0.19 15.15
C GLU A 271 19.95 0.00 13.66
N LEU A 272 20.98 0.12 12.81
CA LEU A 272 20.88 -0.18 11.39
C LEU A 272 20.60 -1.66 11.14
N ASN A 273 21.23 -2.57 11.88
CA ASN A 273 20.98 -4.01 11.80
C ASN A 273 19.55 -4.35 12.25
N PHE A 274 19.05 -3.71 13.31
CA PHE A 274 17.67 -3.85 13.71
C PHE A 274 16.72 -3.38 12.61
N LEU A 275 16.94 -2.20 12.03
CA LEU A 275 16.16 -1.66 10.90
C LEU A 275 16.10 -2.67 9.76
N LYS A 276 17.28 -3.08 9.26
CA LYS A 276 17.43 -4.06 8.17
C LYS A 276 16.73 -5.37 8.47
N ASN A 277 16.82 -5.85 9.71
CA ASN A 277 16.18 -7.10 10.10
C ASN A 277 14.66 -6.97 10.03
N VAL A 278 14.07 -6.01 10.76
CA VAL A 278 12.61 -5.95 10.91
C VAL A 278 11.89 -5.50 9.64
N THR A 279 12.51 -4.66 8.80
CA THR A 279 11.88 -4.24 7.53
C THR A 279 11.92 -5.31 6.46
N ASN A 280 12.84 -6.27 6.56
CA ASN A 280 13.01 -7.38 5.63
C ASN A 280 12.44 -8.72 6.14
N GLN A 281 11.78 -8.75 7.30
CA GLN A 281 11.07 -9.96 7.73
C GLN A 281 9.88 -10.21 6.78
N PRO A 282 9.69 -11.45 6.27
CA PRO A 282 8.53 -11.75 5.45
C PRO A 282 7.23 -11.48 6.19
N ILE A 283 6.32 -10.80 5.50
CA ILE A 283 5.05 -10.36 6.07
C ILE A 283 3.98 -11.41 5.78
N PHE A 284 3.17 -11.72 6.78
CA PHE A 284 2.07 -12.68 6.62
C PHE A 284 0.86 -12.31 7.48
N LYS A 285 -0.25 -12.98 7.19
CA LYS A 285 -1.49 -12.89 7.98
C LYS A 285 -2.09 -14.24 8.33
N ASP A 286 -2.16 -15.17 7.38
CA ASP A 286 -2.78 -16.50 7.57
C ASP A 286 -1.76 -17.64 7.72
N GLY A 287 -0.49 -17.36 7.46
CA GLY A 287 0.62 -18.30 7.57
C GLY A 287 0.83 -19.20 6.35
N THR A 288 0.07 -19.00 5.28
CA THR A 288 0.18 -19.79 4.04
C THR A 288 1.06 -19.09 3.02
N LEU A 289 0.65 -17.89 2.63
CA LEU A 289 1.37 -17.05 1.68
C LEU A 289 1.97 -15.85 2.39
N CYS A 290 3.20 -15.55 2.03
CA CYS A 290 4.01 -14.50 2.58
C CYS A 290 4.34 -13.48 1.49
N ASN A 291 4.40 -12.22 1.88
CA ASN A 291 5.00 -11.18 1.08
C ASN A 291 6.46 -10.97 1.50
N ASN A 292 7.37 -11.10 0.56
CA ASN A 292 8.79 -10.88 0.79
C ASN A 292 9.23 -9.54 0.17
N GLN A 293 9.03 -8.46 0.91
CA GLN A 293 9.50 -7.14 0.54
C GLN A 293 10.92 -6.94 1.10
N ILE A 294 11.90 -6.84 0.19
CA ILE A 294 13.33 -6.76 0.53
C ILE A 294 13.81 -5.34 0.24
N PHE A 295 14.06 -4.57 1.29
CA PHE A 295 14.71 -3.26 1.27
C PHE A 295 16.22 -3.40 1.15
N LEU A 296 16.78 -2.58 0.25
CA LEU A 296 18.20 -2.47 -0.03
C LEU A 296 18.73 -1.17 0.55
N TYR A 297 19.63 -1.30 1.52
CA TYR A 297 20.19 -0.19 2.30
C TYR A 297 21.61 0.20 1.86
N ASP A 298 22.05 -0.28 0.70
CA ASP A 298 23.34 -0.05 0.07
C ASP A 298 23.25 0.82 -1.21
N THR A 299 22.05 1.31 -1.54
CA THR A 299 21.82 2.20 -2.70
C THR A 299 22.05 3.67 -2.34
N ASP A 300 22.15 4.53 -3.35
CA ASP A 300 22.24 6.00 -3.17
C ASP A 300 21.08 6.60 -2.36
N LEU A 301 19.96 5.88 -2.22
CA LEU A 301 18.81 6.28 -1.41
C LEU A 301 19.05 6.16 0.10
N SER A 302 20.04 5.36 0.52
CA SER A 302 20.20 4.91 1.91
C SER A 302 21.61 5.10 2.47
N ILE A 303 22.52 5.70 1.69
CA ILE A 303 23.93 5.92 2.06
C ILE A 303 24.27 7.42 2.07
N GLY A 304 25.42 7.75 2.68
CA GLY A 304 25.91 9.12 2.72
C GLY A 304 24.92 10.07 3.41
N ASP A 305 24.58 11.16 2.74
CA ASP A 305 23.63 12.17 3.25
C ASP A 305 22.18 11.65 3.36
N ASN A 306 21.87 10.53 2.67
CA ASN A 306 20.57 9.87 2.74
C ASN A 306 20.55 8.69 3.74
N SER A 307 21.61 8.53 4.54
CA SER A 307 21.66 7.49 5.57
C SER A 307 20.52 7.65 6.59
N PRO A 308 20.02 6.54 7.16
CA PRO A 308 18.96 6.61 8.17
C PRO A 308 19.30 7.56 9.31
N GLN A 309 18.29 8.25 9.85
CA GLN A 309 18.47 9.24 10.91
C GLN A 309 17.58 8.95 12.10
N LYS A 310 18.07 9.24 13.32
CA LYS A 310 17.33 8.98 14.56
C LYS A 310 16.18 9.95 14.75
N VAL A 311 15.06 9.39 15.19
CA VAL A 311 13.90 10.16 15.63
C VAL A 311 13.36 9.62 16.95
N GLU A 312 12.84 10.51 17.79
CA GLU A 312 12.19 10.13 19.05
C GLU A 312 10.96 10.99 19.30
N GLY A 313 9.94 10.44 19.95
CA GLY A 313 8.78 11.24 20.30
C GLY A 313 7.63 10.42 20.78
N LYS A 314 6.41 10.82 20.40
CA LYS A 314 5.17 10.19 20.85
C LYS A 314 4.37 9.66 19.66
N ILE A 315 3.82 8.47 19.83
CA ILE A 315 2.87 7.86 18.92
C ILE A 315 1.55 7.58 19.63
N VAL A 316 0.45 7.69 18.90
CA VAL A 316 -0.91 7.28 19.28
C VAL A 316 -1.31 6.14 18.37
N LEU A 317 -1.80 5.03 18.93
CA LEU A 317 -2.32 3.88 18.18
C LEU A 317 -3.72 3.51 18.69
N ALA A 318 -4.77 3.94 17.98
CA ALA A 318 -6.14 3.69 18.40
C ALA A 318 -6.56 2.23 18.22
N SER A 319 -7.43 1.74 19.11
CA SER A 319 -8.10 0.45 18.92
C SER A 319 -8.93 0.45 17.61
N PRO A 320 -8.88 -0.62 16.80
CA PRO A 320 -8.40 -1.96 17.13
C PRO A 320 -6.90 -2.23 16.86
N LEU A 321 -6.07 -1.25 16.49
CA LEU A 321 -4.63 -1.49 16.26
C LEU A 321 -3.92 -2.02 17.51
N LEU A 322 -4.24 -1.44 18.67
CA LEU A 322 -3.90 -1.96 19.98
C LEU A 322 -5.18 -2.07 20.80
N PRO A 323 -5.67 -3.28 21.12
CA PRO A 323 -6.87 -3.47 21.92
C PRO A 323 -6.63 -3.03 23.37
N GLY A 324 -7.69 -2.54 24.02
CA GLY A 324 -7.67 -2.12 25.42
C GLY A 324 -8.23 -0.71 25.63
N GLU A 325 -8.35 -0.31 26.89
CA GLU A 325 -8.74 1.05 27.31
C GLU A 325 -7.48 1.84 27.71
N GLY A 326 -7.42 3.14 27.42
CA GLY A 326 -6.30 4.01 27.82
C GLY A 326 -5.98 5.11 26.82
N ASP A 327 -4.90 5.87 27.09
CA ASP A 327 -4.49 6.99 26.22
C ASP A 327 -3.84 6.54 24.90
N HIS A 328 -3.44 5.25 24.81
CA HIS A 328 -2.73 4.66 23.68
C HIS A 328 -1.51 5.48 23.21
N VAL A 329 -1.00 6.37 24.08
CA VAL A 329 0.17 7.20 23.81
C VAL A 329 1.39 6.44 24.28
N LYS A 330 2.39 6.31 23.41
CA LYS A 330 3.67 5.68 23.76
C LYS A 330 4.82 6.60 23.37
N THR A 331 5.82 6.68 24.25
CA THR A 331 7.13 7.23 23.88
C THR A 331 7.86 6.19 23.04
N VAL A 332 8.43 6.62 21.93
CA VAL A 332 9.07 5.74 20.95
C VAL A 332 10.38 6.33 20.48
N SER A 333 11.29 5.43 20.13
CA SER A 333 12.47 5.72 19.31
C SER A 333 12.27 5.09 17.94
N GLY A 334 12.99 5.61 16.95
CA GLY A 334 12.82 5.19 15.58
C GLY A 334 13.88 5.74 14.65
N LEU A 335 13.71 5.43 13.38
CA LEU A 335 14.58 5.86 12.30
C LEU A 335 13.76 6.38 11.12
N THR A 336 14.13 7.53 10.57
CA THR A 336 13.77 7.85 9.19
C THR A 336 14.71 7.10 8.26
N PHE A 337 14.21 6.65 7.11
CA PHE A 337 15.02 5.97 6.10
C PHE A 337 14.37 6.07 4.72
N SER A 338 15.21 6.19 3.70
CA SER A 338 14.84 5.93 2.31
C SER A 338 15.56 4.67 1.84
N ALA A 339 14.89 3.84 1.04
CA ALA A 339 15.48 2.63 0.49
C ALA A 339 14.76 2.20 -0.79
N ALA A 340 15.50 1.59 -1.71
CA ALA A 340 14.90 0.81 -2.79
C ALA A 340 14.41 -0.52 -2.23
N TYR A 341 13.39 -1.10 -2.85
CA TYR A 341 12.93 -2.44 -2.48
C TYR A 341 12.57 -3.29 -3.70
N ARG A 342 12.74 -4.60 -3.54
CA ARG A 342 12.12 -5.63 -4.37
C ARG A 342 10.94 -6.21 -3.62
N ASP A 343 9.87 -6.51 -4.32
CA ASP A 343 8.65 -7.03 -3.73
C ASP A 343 8.22 -8.31 -4.42
N ILE A 344 8.30 -9.42 -3.67
CA ILE A 344 7.98 -10.76 -4.14
C ILE A 344 6.73 -11.23 -3.40
N HIS A 345 5.60 -11.20 -4.10
CA HIS A 345 4.28 -11.50 -3.54
C HIS A 345 3.99 -13.00 -3.55
N GLU A 346 3.04 -13.40 -2.70
CA GLU A 346 2.42 -14.73 -2.73
C GLU A 346 3.40 -15.91 -2.67
N VAL A 347 4.54 -15.73 -2.00
CA VAL A 347 5.52 -16.79 -1.80
C VAL A 347 4.99 -17.74 -0.71
N PRO A 348 4.98 -19.07 -0.91
CA PRO A 348 4.68 -20.00 0.16
C PRO A 348 5.61 -19.74 1.36
N CYS A 349 5.05 -19.45 2.53
CA CYS A 349 5.85 -19.05 3.70
C CYS A 349 6.92 -20.09 4.08
N THR A 350 6.68 -21.36 3.78
CA THR A 350 7.63 -22.46 3.99
C THR A 350 8.91 -22.35 3.16
N GLN A 351 8.86 -21.70 1.98
CA GLN A 351 10.04 -21.44 1.14
C GLN A 351 10.94 -20.34 1.70
N LEU A 352 10.43 -19.54 2.65
CA LEU A 352 11.18 -18.46 3.31
C LEU A 352 11.79 -18.92 4.64
N LYS A 353 11.87 -20.24 4.87
CA LYS A 353 12.57 -20.82 6.02
C LYS A 353 14.05 -20.42 6.00
N GLY A 354 14.55 -19.93 7.12
CA GLY A 354 15.92 -19.46 7.28
C GLY A 354 16.23 -18.20 6.47
N PHE A 355 15.22 -17.52 5.94
CA PHE A 355 15.42 -16.24 5.30
C PHE A 355 15.89 -15.22 6.36
N HIS A 356 17.10 -14.71 6.17
CA HIS A 356 17.63 -13.56 6.88
C HIS A 356 17.98 -12.50 5.86
N PHE A 357 17.91 -11.24 6.28
CA PHE A 357 18.15 -10.08 5.43
C PHE A 357 19.42 -10.27 4.56
N THR A 358 19.31 -9.98 3.27
CA THR A 358 20.45 -9.97 2.35
C THR A 358 21.21 -8.65 2.51
N GLU A 359 22.53 -8.73 2.74
CA GLU A 359 23.36 -7.56 3.08
C GLU A 359 23.55 -6.57 1.92
N SER A 360 23.26 -6.98 0.69
CA SER A 360 23.51 -6.18 -0.51
C SER A 360 22.43 -6.37 -1.59
N SER A 361 22.34 -5.36 -2.44
CA SER A 361 21.66 -5.41 -3.73
C SER A 361 22.14 -6.56 -4.62
N ASP A 362 23.40 -7.01 -4.47
CA ASP A 362 23.94 -8.17 -5.19
C ASP A 362 23.43 -9.51 -4.62
N ASP A 363 23.20 -9.59 -3.31
CA ASP A 363 22.70 -10.80 -2.64
C ASP A 363 21.20 -10.99 -2.81
N ALA A 364 20.45 -9.90 -2.96
CA ALA A 364 19.03 -9.97 -3.24
C ALA A 364 18.77 -10.83 -4.49
N VAL A 365 19.62 -10.79 -5.52
CA VAL A 365 19.52 -11.62 -6.75
C VAL A 365 19.32 -13.12 -6.46
N LYS A 366 19.73 -13.62 -5.29
CA LYS A 366 19.61 -15.03 -4.89
C LYS A 366 18.36 -15.36 -4.07
N ALA A 367 17.50 -14.38 -3.75
CA ALA A 367 16.25 -14.64 -3.03
C ALA A 367 15.33 -15.56 -3.86
N PRO A 368 14.56 -16.46 -3.21
CA PRO A 368 13.70 -17.40 -3.92
C PRO A 368 12.71 -16.68 -4.83
N GLU A 369 12.63 -17.13 -6.08
CA GLU A 369 11.69 -16.61 -7.08
C GLU A 369 10.24 -16.96 -6.70
N ALA A 370 9.30 -16.08 -7.03
CA ALA A 370 7.87 -16.40 -6.92
C ALA A 370 7.51 -17.56 -7.86
N ASN A 371 6.50 -18.37 -7.48
CA ASN A 371 5.97 -19.43 -8.35
C ASN A 371 5.16 -18.88 -9.53
#